data_AF-A0A395IY70-F1
#
_entry.id   AF-A0A395IY70-F1
#
_cell.length_a   1.000
_cell.length_b   1.000
_cell.length_c   1.000
_cell.angle_alpha   90.00
_cell.angle_beta   90.00
_cell.angle_gamma   90.00
#
_symmetry.space_group_name_H-M   'P 1'
#
loop_
_entity.id
_entity.type
_entity.pdbx_description
1 polymer ?
#
loop_
_entity_poly.entity_id
_entity_poly.type
_entity_poly.pdbx_seq_one_letter_code
_entity_poly.pdbx_strand_id
1 'polypeptide(L)'
;MLLFQHNNLKAGEWVAIRRELTIALRKVDAAREAEGQPNFNLADGIKLEIVQTGILAAALRIVEFYKPDSQVPKLDPTDPATPSSANLPIVNARGDGLTHTLSSAAHEAISGRKIKNSHDLSPLLAGPVVLLTFPGVSPQHMKTALTILSPSAPLFPAPKKRANPGWHDPTVQSGLQKLLLLGARVEGKVFDVDGTKWVGSIEGGLDGLRGQLVAMLQGIGGGITNTLESAGKSLYFTVEGRRTMLEDEEKGISSETPKE
;
A
#
# COMPACT_ATOMS: atom_id res chain seq x y z
N MET A 1 -7.57 -1.07 -1.01
CA MET A 1 -8.71 -1.46 -0.14
C MET A 1 -8.24 -2.48 0.88
N LEU A 2 -8.74 -2.41 2.11
CA LEU A 2 -8.51 -3.42 3.15
C LEU A 2 -9.76 -4.28 3.32
N LEU A 3 -9.57 -5.56 3.61
CA LEU A 3 -10.64 -6.50 3.89
C LEU A 3 -10.64 -6.85 5.38
N PHE A 4 -11.79 -6.64 6.01
CA PHE A 4 -12.05 -7.04 7.39
C PHE A 4 -13.18 -8.06 7.42
N GLN A 5 -13.03 -9.09 8.23
CA GLN A 5 -14.15 -9.91 8.65
C GLN A 5 -14.83 -9.27 9.84
N HIS A 6 -16.16 -9.28 9.86
CA HIS A 6 -16.93 -8.72 10.96
C HIS A 6 -17.82 -9.78 11.59
N ASN A 7 -17.83 -9.87 12.92
CA ASN A 7 -18.65 -10.84 13.64
C ASN A 7 -19.77 -10.14 14.42
N ASN A 8 -20.99 -10.13 13.88
CA ASN A 8 -22.21 -9.65 14.57
C ASN A 8 -22.05 -8.30 15.29
N LEU A 9 -21.53 -7.28 14.58
CA LEU A 9 -21.46 -5.92 15.12
C LEU A 9 -22.84 -5.27 15.18
N LYS A 10 -23.12 -4.57 16.28
CA LYS A 10 -24.35 -3.81 16.47
C LYS A 10 -24.27 -2.44 15.80
N ALA A 11 -25.42 -1.83 15.50
CA ALA A 11 -25.48 -0.51 14.87
C ALA A 11 -24.73 0.57 15.68
N GLY A 12 -24.83 0.55 17.02
CA GLY A 12 -24.09 1.47 17.88
C GLY A 12 -22.57 1.31 17.79
N GLU A 13 -22.09 0.07 17.68
CA GLU A 13 -20.66 -0.24 17.53
C GLU A 13 -20.15 0.25 16.16
N TRP A 14 -20.94 0.06 15.10
CA TRP A 14 -20.60 0.58 13.76
C TRP A 14 -20.45 2.09 13.73
N VAL A 15 -21.41 2.81 14.31
CA VAL A 15 -21.38 4.28 14.35
C VAL A 15 -20.17 4.75 15.15
N ALA A 16 -19.89 4.12 16.29
CA ALA A 16 -18.76 4.48 17.14
C ALA A 16 -17.42 4.25 16.41
N ILE A 17 -17.23 3.10 15.76
CA ILE A 17 -16.01 2.80 15.00
C ILE A 17 -15.82 3.79 13.83
N ARG A 18 -16.88 4.04 13.05
CA ARG A 18 -16.82 4.99 11.92
C ARG A 18 -16.52 6.41 12.40
N ARG A 19 -17.05 6.82 13.55
CA ARG A 19 -16.76 8.12 14.17
C ARG A 19 -15.27 8.24 14.50
N GLU A 20 -14.70 7.27 15.22
CA GLU A 20 -13.29 7.32 15.61
C GLU A 20 -12.36 7.28 14.39
N LEU A 21 -12.70 6.47 13.38
CA LEU A 21 -11.96 6.42 12.12
C LEU A 21 -12.00 7.76 11.39
N THR A 22 -13.16 8.41 11.29
CA THR A 22 -13.31 9.72 10.64
C THR A 22 -12.51 10.79 11.37
N ILE A 23 -12.58 10.84 12.70
CA ILE A 23 -11.83 11.80 13.52
C ILE A 23 -10.33 11.64 13.29
N ALA A 24 -9.83 10.41 13.25
CA ALA A 24 -8.41 10.18 13.08
C ALA A 24 -7.90 10.46 11.68
N LEU A 25 -8.65 10.10 10.64
CA LEU A 25 -8.27 10.40 9.26
C LEU A 25 -8.25 11.92 9.02
N ARG A 26 -9.20 12.66 9.59
CA ARG A 26 -9.19 14.13 9.54
C ARG A 26 -7.97 14.75 10.23
N LYS A 27 -7.47 14.12 11.31
CA LYS A 27 -6.20 14.55 11.94
C LYS A 27 -5.01 14.34 11.01
N VAL A 28 -5.01 13.30 10.18
CA VAL A 28 -3.95 13.06 9.19
C VAL A 28 -4.02 14.07 8.06
N ASP A 29 -5.22 14.34 7.54
CA ASP A 29 -5.41 15.38 6.54
C ASP A 29 -4.90 16.72 7.09
N ALA A 30 -5.34 17.14 8.29
CA ALA A 30 -4.86 18.37 8.95
C ALA A 30 -3.32 18.42 9.12
N ALA A 31 -2.68 17.29 9.44
CA ALA A 31 -1.22 17.21 9.54
C ALA A 31 -0.53 17.35 8.17
N ARG A 32 -1.11 16.78 7.12
CA ARG A 32 -0.62 16.93 5.74
C ARG A 32 -0.76 18.36 5.23
N GLU A 33 -1.85 19.04 5.56
CA GLU A 33 -2.02 20.44 5.16
C GLU A 33 -0.95 21.32 5.83
N ALA A 34 -0.63 21.04 7.10
CA ALA A 34 0.44 21.73 7.82
C ALA A 34 1.83 21.47 7.22
N GLU A 35 2.05 20.29 6.62
CA GLU A 35 3.25 19.94 5.86
C GLU A 35 3.28 20.56 4.44
N GLY A 36 2.25 21.32 4.05
CA GLY A 36 2.17 22.01 2.76
C GLY A 36 1.82 21.10 1.58
N GLN A 37 1.29 19.90 1.83
CA GLN A 37 0.83 19.01 0.77
C GLN A 37 -0.56 19.45 0.25
N PRO A 38 -0.89 19.22 -1.04
CA PRO A 38 -2.19 19.60 -1.60
C PRO A 38 -3.35 18.86 -0.91
N ASN A 39 -4.35 19.62 -0.46
CA ASN A 39 -5.52 19.12 0.25
C ASN A 39 -6.51 18.48 -0.74
N PHE A 40 -6.48 17.16 -0.84
CA PHE A 40 -7.50 16.41 -1.59
C PHE A 40 -8.65 15.91 -0.69
N ASN A 41 -8.72 16.34 0.58
CA ASN A 41 -9.71 15.88 1.58
C ASN A 41 -9.94 14.36 1.50
N LEU A 42 -8.86 13.59 1.57
CA LEU A 42 -8.90 12.15 1.33
C LEU A 42 -9.71 11.42 2.41
N ALA A 43 -9.79 11.97 3.64
CA ALA A 43 -10.55 11.41 4.73
C ALA A 43 -12.04 11.21 4.41
N ASP A 44 -12.67 12.15 3.72
CA ASP A 44 -14.11 12.05 3.40
C ASP A 44 -14.38 11.00 2.30
N GLY A 45 -13.37 10.69 1.49
CA GLY A 45 -13.43 9.61 0.49
C GLY A 45 -13.16 8.22 1.06
N ILE A 46 -12.59 8.10 2.27
CA ILE A 46 -12.32 6.83 2.91
C ILE A 46 -13.58 6.31 3.62
N LYS A 47 -14.10 5.17 3.16
CA LYS A 47 -15.37 4.62 3.66
C LYS A 47 -15.20 3.19 4.14
N LEU A 48 -15.87 2.90 5.26
CA LEU A 48 -15.96 1.57 5.85
C LEU A 48 -17.34 0.97 5.55
N GLU A 49 -17.41 0.13 4.53
CA GLU A 49 -18.67 -0.37 3.96
C GLU A 49 -18.80 -1.90 4.11
N ILE A 50 -20.00 -2.34 4.50
CA ILE A 50 -20.35 -3.76 4.50
C ILE A 50 -20.75 -4.12 3.08
N VAL A 51 -20.22 -5.23 2.57
CA VAL A 51 -20.46 -5.66 1.19
C VAL A 51 -20.95 -7.09 1.13
N GLN A 52 -21.77 -7.37 0.13
CA GLN A 52 -22.19 -8.73 -0.16
C GLN A 52 -21.05 -9.48 -0.86
N THR A 53 -20.48 -10.47 -0.19
CA THR A 53 -19.32 -11.21 -0.68
C THR A 53 -19.54 -11.90 -2.01
N GLY A 54 -20.75 -12.42 -2.27
CA GLY A 54 -21.09 -13.02 -3.56
C GLY A 54 -21.00 -12.05 -4.73
N ILE A 55 -21.52 -10.82 -4.54
CA ILE A 55 -21.46 -9.77 -5.58
C ILE A 55 -20.03 -9.25 -5.73
N LEU A 56 -19.33 -9.03 -4.61
CA LEU A 56 -17.92 -8.61 -4.63
C LEU A 56 -17.03 -9.62 -5.36
N ALA A 57 -17.22 -10.92 -5.10
CA ALA A 57 -16.46 -11.97 -5.77
C ALA A 57 -16.71 -11.99 -7.28
N ALA A 58 -17.96 -11.78 -7.72
CA ALA A 58 -18.27 -11.65 -9.15
C ALA A 58 -17.65 -10.38 -9.75
N ALA A 59 -17.76 -9.25 -9.07
CA ALA A 59 -17.21 -7.97 -9.53
C ALA A 59 -15.69 -8.03 -9.69
N LEU A 60 -14.98 -8.64 -8.74
CA LEU A 60 -13.52 -8.83 -8.82
C LEU A 60 -13.10 -9.68 -10.02
N ARG A 61 -13.85 -10.75 -10.32
CA ARG A 61 -13.59 -11.57 -11.51
C ARG A 61 -13.82 -10.79 -12.80
N ILE A 62 -14.88 -9.98 -12.86
CA ILE A 62 -15.16 -9.14 -14.03
C ILE A 62 -14.01 -8.17 -14.25
N VAL A 63 -13.57 -7.47 -13.21
CA VAL A 63 -12.47 -6.49 -13.31
C VAL A 63 -11.16 -7.12 -13.78
N GLU A 64 -10.87 -8.36 -13.41
CA GLU A 64 -9.62 -9.03 -13.81
C GLU A 64 -9.68 -9.69 -15.19
N PHE A 65 -10.78 -10.39 -15.48
CA PHE A 65 -10.87 -11.27 -16.66
C PHE A 65 -11.63 -10.63 -17.83
N TYR A 66 -12.54 -9.70 -17.59
CA TYR A 66 -13.30 -9.05 -18.65
C TYR A 66 -12.61 -7.77 -19.12
N LYS A 67 -11.98 -7.83 -20.29
CA LYS A 67 -11.33 -6.70 -20.96
C LYS A 67 -12.08 -6.37 -22.25
N PRO A 68 -13.03 -5.42 -22.24
CA PRO A 68 -13.83 -5.08 -23.42
C PRO A 68 -12.96 -4.57 -24.57
N ASP A 69 -11.91 -3.80 -24.27
CA ASP A 69 -11.00 -3.23 -25.29
C ASP A 69 -10.13 -4.29 -25.99
N SER A 70 -9.98 -5.47 -25.40
CA SER A 70 -9.26 -6.59 -26.01
C SER A 70 -10.16 -7.45 -26.91
N GLN A 71 -11.48 -7.20 -26.88
CA GLN A 71 -12.48 -7.88 -27.71
C GLN A 71 -12.74 -7.13 -29.02
N VAL A 72 -11.76 -6.37 -29.53
CA VAL A 72 -11.81 -5.90 -30.93
C VAL A 72 -11.86 -7.16 -31.80
N PRO A 73 -12.93 -7.39 -32.58
CA PRO A 73 -12.93 -8.46 -33.55
C PRO A 73 -11.78 -8.15 -34.51
N LYS A 74 -10.76 -9.01 -34.55
CA LYS A 74 -9.89 -9.09 -35.72
C LYS A 74 -10.79 -9.58 -36.85
N LEU A 75 -11.43 -8.65 -37.56
CA LEU A 75 -11.98 -8.90 -38.88
C LEU A 75 -10.78 -9.35 -39.72
N ASP A 76 -10.76 -10.63 -40.09
CA ASP A 76 -9.73 -11.17 -40.97
C ASP A 76 -9.90 -10.45 -42.32
N PRO A 77 -8.92 -9.66 -42.81
CA PRO A 77 -9.10 -8.80 -43.97
C PRO A 77 -9.35 -9.54 -45.29
N THR A 78 -9.45 -10.87 -45.24
CA THR A 78 -9.52 -11.77 -46.40
C THR A 78 -10.83 -12.57 -46.47
N ASP A 79 -11.77 -12.42 -45.53
CA ASP A 79 -13.04 -13.15 -45.55
C ASP A 79 -14.10 -12.43 -46.42
N PRO A 80 -14.52 -12.99 -47.58
CA PRO A 80 -15.44 -12.34 -48.52
C PRO A 80 -16.87 -12.18 -47.99
N ALA A 81 -17.21 -12.77 -46.85
CA ALA A 81 -18.51 -12.57 -46.19
C ALA A 81 -18.62 -11.25 -45.41
N THR A 82 -17.52 -10.51 -45.24
CA THR A 82 -17.50 -9.22 -44.53
C THR A 82 -17.19 -8.04 -45.48
N PRO A 83 -18.08 -7.03 -45.60
CA PRO A 83 -17.85 -5.88 -46.49
C PRO A 83 -16.69 -5.01 -45.98
N SER A 84 -15.61 -4.95 -46.76
CA SER A 84 -14.28 -4.43 -46.37
C SER A 84 -14.12 -2.91 -46.22
N SER A 85 -15.19 -2.12 -46.03
CA SER A 85 -15.04 -0.65 -46.00
C SER A 85 -15.98 0.11 -45.05
N ALA A 86 -16.78 -0.56 -44.23
CA ALA A 86 -17.61 0.10 -43.23
C ALA A 86 -17.01 -0.08 -41.84
N ASN A 87 -16.72 1.02 -41.14
CA ASN A 87 -16.48 1.00 -39.70
C ASN A 87 -17.77 0.56 -39.00
N LEU A 88 -17.93 -0.75 -38.82
CA LEU A 88 -19.03 -1.31 -38.04
C LEU A 88 -18.76 -0.99 -36.56
N PRO A 89 -19.78 -0.54 -35.80
CA PRO A 89 -19.65 -0.36 -34.36
C PRO A 89 -19.18 -1.67 -33.73
N ILE A 90 -18.34 -1.61 -32.70
CA ILE A 90 -17.70 -2.78 -32.06
C ILE A 90 -18.80 -3.76 -31.61
N VAL A 91 -19.02 -4.81 -32.40
CA VAL A 91 -20.04 -5.81 -32.09
C VAL A 91 -19.36 -7.01 -31.43
N ASN A 92 -19.71 -7.29 -30.18
CA ASN A 92 -19.32 -8.52 -29.50
C ASN A 92 -19.74 -9.76 -30.32
N ALA A 93 -19.13 -10.93 -30.07
CA ALA A 93 -19.37 -12.20 -30.79
C ALA A 93 -20.85 -12.64 -30.93
N ARG A 94 -21.78 -11.97 -30.24
CA ARG A 94 -23.24 -12.18 -30.29
C ARG A 94 -24.05 -11.13 -31.03
N GLY A 95 -23.46 -10.06 -31.55
CA GLY A 95 -24.24 -9.05 -32.29
C GLY A 95 -24.72 -7.84 -31.47
N ASP A 96 -24.54 -7.83 -30.14
CA ASP A 96 -25.23 -6.90 -29.23
C ASP A 96 -24.44 -5.62 -28.88
N GLY A 97 -23.12 -5.60 -29.11
CA GLY A 97 -22.27 -4.41 -28.87
C GLY A 97 -22.18 -3.88 -27.42
N LEU A 98 -22.79 -4.56 -26.45
CA LEU A 98 -22.80 -4.14 -25.04
C LEU A 98 -21.47 -4.47 -24.33
N THR A 99 -20.69 -3.45 -23.97
CA THR A 99 -19.37 -3.60 -23.31
C THR A 99 -19.37 -3.36 -21.80
N HIS A 100 -20.54 -3.15 -21.20
CA HIS A 100 -20.65 -2.87 -19.76
C HIS A 100 -20.50 -4.15 -18.91
N THR A 101 -20.23 -3.97 -17.62
CA THR A 101 -19.89 -5.06 -16.68
C THR A 101 -21.04 -6.04 -16.39
N LEU A 102 -22.29 -5.64 -16.64
CA LEU A 102 -23.48 -6.49 -16.47
C LEU A 102 -23.93 -7.19 -17.76
N SER A 103 -23.17 -7.02 -18.86
CA SER A 103 -23.50 -7.63 -20.14
C SER A 103 -23.42 -9.16 -20.10
N SER A 104 -24.14 -9.82 -21.01
CA SER A 104 -24.01 -11.27 -21.18
C SER A 104 -22.58 -11.69 -21.55
N ALA A 105 -21.85 -10.83 -22.29
CA ALA A 105 -20.46 -11.05 -22.65
C ALA A 105 -19.55 -11.07 -21.42
N ALA A 106 -19.74 -10.14 -20.47
CA ALA A 106 -19.03 -10.13 -19.20
C ALA A 106 -19.37 -11.38 -18.36
N HIS A 107 -20.63 -11.79 -18.33
CA HIS A 107 -21.05 -13.00 -17.62
C HIS A 107 -20.41 -14.27 -18.20
N GLU A 108 -20.35 -14.40 -19.52
CA GLU A 108 -19.75 -15.56 -20.19
C GLU A 108 -18.24 -15.64 -20.01
N ALA A 109 -17.57 -14.48 -20.01
CA ALA A 109 -16.14 -14.41 -19.73
C ALA A 109 -15.80 -14.95 -18.33
N ILE A 110 -16.70 -14.82 -17.35
CA ILE A 110 -16.48 -15.23 -15.96
C ILE A 110 -17.15 -16.54 -15.55
N SER A 111 -18.10 -17.07 -16.34
CA SER A 111 -18.93 -18.21 -15.95
C SER A 111 -18.16 -19.55 -15.88
N GLY A 112 -16.99 -19.61 -16.52
CA GLY A 112 -16.12 -20.79 -16.55
C GLY A 112 -15.71 -21.28 -15.15
N ARG A 113 -15.86 -22.59 -14.90
CA ARG A 113 -15.59 -23.20 -13.57
C ARG A 113 -14.15 -22.99 -13.08
N LYS A 114 -13.17 -22.92 -13.99
CA LYS A 114 -11.77 -22.61 -13.65
C LYS A 114 -11.65 -21.19 -13.09
N ILE A 115 -12.25 -20.22 -13.78
CA ILE A 115 -12.19 -18.78 -13.47
C ILE A 115 -12.89 -18.45 -12.14
N LYS A 116 -13.92 -19.22 -11.75
CA LYS A 116 -14.60 -19.04 -10.46
C LYS A 116 -13.65 -19.15 -9.26
N ASN A 117 -12.65 -20.03 -9.30
CA ASN A 117 -11.75 -20.25 -8.17
C ASN A 117 -10.35 -19.65 -8.39
N SER A 118 -10.11 -18.98 -9.52
CA SER A 118 -8.78 -18.49 -9.89
C SER A 118 -8.37 -17.19 -9.20
N HIS A 119 -9.30 -16.45 -8.60
CA HIS A 119 -8.97 -15.14 -8.05
C HIS A 119 -8.33 -15.28 -6.66
N ASP A 120 -7.16 -14.67 -6.43
CA ASP A 120 -6.35 -14.80 -5.21
C ASP A 120 -7.06 -14.38 -3.90
N LEU A 121 -7.97 -13.40 -3.96
CA LEU A 121 -8.84 -13.02 -2.82
C LEU A 121 -10.02 -13.97 -2.56
N SER A 122 -10.34 -14.92 -3.45
CA SER A 122 -11.50 -15.81 -3.28
C SER A 122 -11.59 -16.49 -1.90
N PRO A 123 -10.50 -17.03 -1.31
CA PRO A 123 -10.56 -17.61 0.04
C PRO A 123 -10.90 -16.59 1.14
N LEU A 124 -10.54 -15.31 0.95
CA LEU A 124 -10.81 -14.24 1.93
C LEU A 124 -12.26 -13.72 1.85
N LEU A 125 -13.02 -14.11 0.82
CA LEU A 125 -14.40 -13.71 0.61
C LEU A 125 -15.41 -14.69 1.21
N ALA A 126 -14.96 -15.62 2.06
CA ALA A 126 -15.82 -16.53 2.80
C ALA A 126 -16.38 -15.84 4.05
N GLY A 127 -17.70 -15.70 4.12
CA GLY A 127 -18.41 -15.12 5.27
C GLY A 127 -18.72 -13.63 5.15
N PRO A 128 -19.05 -12.96 6.26
CA PRO A 128 -19.38 -11.53 6.28
C PRO A 128 -18.12 -10.66 6.27
N VAL A 129 -17.96 -9.85 5.21
CA VAL A 129 -16.78 -9.02 4.97
C VAL A 129 -17.17 -7.53 4.88
N VAL A 130 -16.28 -6.70 5.41
CA VAL A 130 -16.30 -5.24 5.36
C VAL A 130 -15.06 -4.75 4.63
N LEU A 131 -15.25 -3.75 3.79
CA LEU A 131 -14.19 -3.11 3.04
C LEU A 131 -13.88 -1.74 3.63
N LEU A 132 -12.60 -1.44 3.78
CA LEU A 132 -12.12 -0.08 3.92
C LEU A 132 -11.51 0.35 2.57
N THR A 133 -12.20 1.26 1.89
CA THR A 133 -11.78 1.77 0.58
C THR A 133 -11.01 3.07 0.74
N PHE A 134 -9.97 3.24 -0.07
CA PHE A 134 -9.17 4.47 -0.13
C PHE A 134 -9.23 4.98 -1.57
N PRO A 135 -9.55 6.26 -1.81
CA PRO A 135 -9.60 6.82 -3.15
C PRO A 135 -8.21 6.94 -3.79
N GLY A 136 -7.17 7.13 -2.97
CA GLY A 136 -5.77 7.12 -3.39
C GLY A 136 -4.92 6.28 -2.44
N VAL A 137 -3.78 5.79 -2.93
CA VAL A 137 -2.84 5.02 -2.11
C VAL A 137 -2.03 5.97 -1.24
N SER A 138 -2.49 6.18 0.00
CA SER A 138 -1.76 6.97 1.00
C SER A 138 -1.40 6.09 2.20
N PRO A 139 -0.12 5.70 2.34
CA PRO A 139 0.35 4.90 3.46
C PRO A 139 0.09 5.55 4.84
N GLN A 140 0.09 6.89 4.93
CA GLN A 140 -0.21 7.60 6.17
C GLN A 140 -1.66 7.41 6.63
N HIS A 141 -2.62 7.46 5.71
CA HIS A 141 -4.03 7.18 6.00
C HIS A 141 -4.24 5.70 6.33
N MET A 142 -3.53 4.81 5.65
CA MET A 142 -3.56 3.39 5.94
C MET A 142 -2.96 3.07 7.32
N LYS A 143 -1.86 3.71 7.70
CA LYS A 143 -1.21 3.57 9.00
C LYS A 143 -2.16 3.93 10.13
N THR A 144 -2.82 5.07 10.03
CA THR A 144 -3.77 5.52 11.05
C THR A 144 -5.03 4.66 11.10
N ALA A 145 -5.55 4.22 9.95
CA ALA A 145 -6.65 3.26 9.91
C ALA A 145 -6.28 1.93 10.58
N LEU A 146 -5.09 1.38 10.30
CA LEU A 146 -4.60 0.14 10.93
C LEU A 146 -4.39 0.33 12.43
N THR A 147 -3.83 1.45 12.86
CA THR A 147 -3.69 1.78 14.29
C THR A 147 -5.03 1.77 15.05
N ILE A 148 -6.13 2.12 14.39
CA ILE A 148 -7.45 2.19 15.03
C ILE A 148 -8.19 0.86 14.96
N LEU A 149 -8.18 0.22 13.80
CA LEU A 149 -8.96 -0.99 13.52
C LEU A 149 -8.24 -2.27 13.95
N SER A 150 -6.92 -2.33 13.82
CA SER A 150 -6.11 -3.51 14.13
C SER A 150 -4.74 -3.09 14.70
N PRO A 151 -4.72 -2.58 15.95
CA PRO A 151 -3.46 -2.17 16.58
C PRO A 151 -2.54 -3.38 16.77
N SER A 152 -1.31 -3.26 16.29
CA SER A 152 -0.26 -4.28 16.36
C SER A 152 1.05 -3.60 16.75
N ALA A 153 1.38 -3.62 18.04
CA ALA A 153 2.67 -3.11 18.52
C ALA A 153 3.82 -4.00 17.97
N PRO A 154 5.00 -3.44 17.62
CA PRO A 154 5.45 -2.05 17.80
C PRO A 154 5.12 -1.10 16.64
N LEU A 155 4.80 -1.62 15.44
CA LEU A 155 4.62 -0.83 14.21
C LEU A 155 3.36 0.05 14.22
N PHE A 156 2.28 -0.45 14.81
CA PHE A 156 0.98 0.24 14.90
C PHE A 156 0.52 0.28 16.37
N PRO A 157 1.06 1.21 17.19
CA PRO A 157 0.73 1.29 18.60
C PRO A 157 -0.70 1.79 18.80
N ALA A 158 -1.45 1.18 19.72
CA ALA A 158 -2.81 1.61 20.03
C ALA A 158 -2.86 3.08 20.50
N PRO A 159 -3.91 3.84 20.15
CA PRO A 159 -4.06 5.22 20.58
C PRO A 159 -4.02 5.38 22.10
N LYS A 160 -3.21 6.32 22.59
CA LYS A 160 -3.09 6.61 24.03
C LYS A 160 -4.42 7.17 24.57
N LYS A 161 -4.84 6.72 25.77
CA LYS A 161 -6.07 7.17 26.47
C LYS A 161 -6.21 8.68 26.55
N ARG A 162 -5.10 9.39 26.79
CA ARG A 162 -5.06 10.85 26.90
C ARG A 162 -5.30 11.57 25.56
N ALA A 163 -4.83 10.98 24.45
CA ALA A 163 -4.90 11.61 23.13
C ALA A 163 -6.26 11.35 22.45
N ASN A 164 -6.81 10.15 22.60
CA ASN A 164 -8.11 9.75 22.06
C ASN A 164 -8.91 8.98 23.13
N PRO A 165 -9.68 9.67 24.00
CA PRO A 165 -10.49 9.00 25.01
C PRO A 165 -11.63 8.19 24.40
N GLY A 166 -12.21 8.65 23.28
CA GLY A 166 -13.32 7.98 22.58
C GLY A 166 -13.00 6.58 22.06
N TRP A 167 -11.73 6.31 21.72
CA TRP A 167 -11.30 4.97 21.32
C TRP A 167 -11.40 3.95 22.46
N HIS A 168 -11.25 4.38 23.72
CA HIS A 168 -11.32 3.51 24.90
C HIS A 168 -12.73 3.33 25.45
N ASP A 169 -13.76 3.84 24.75
CA ASP A 169 -15.15 3.58 25.07
C ASP A 169 -15.46 2.08 24.92
N PRO A 170 -16.17 1.43 25.88
CA PRO A 170 -16.54 0.03 25.79
C PRO A 170 -17.29 -0.33 24.50
N THR A 171 -18.08 0.59 23.93
CA THR A 171 -18.81 0.36 22.67
C THR A 171 -17.86 0.20 21.48
N VAL A 172 -16.81 1.02 21.41
CA VAL A 172 -15.78 0.93 20.37
C VAL A 172 -14.93 -0.32 20.59
N GLN A 173 -14.47 -0.56 21.81
CA GLN A 173 -13.62 -1.72 22.14
C GLN A 173 -14.32 -3.05 21.86
N SER A 174 -15.60 -3.18 22.24
CA SER A 174 -16.38 -4.38 21.94
C SER A 174 -16.56 -4.59 20.43
N GLY A 175 -16.74 -3.52 19.68
CA GLY A 175 -16.82 -3.58 18.21
C GLY A 175 -15.49 -3.96 17.56
N LEU A 176 -14.37 -3.38 18.02
CA LEU A 176 -13.02 -3.66 17.49
C LEU A 176 -12.61 -5.12 17.70
N GLN A 177 -12.94 -5.72 18.85
CA GLN A 177 -12.68 -7.15 19.11
C GLN A 177 -13.39 -8.09 18.14
N LYS A 178 -14.46 -7.62 17.49
CA LYS A 178 -15.26 -8.40 16.52
C LYS A 178 -14.84 -8.14 15.07
N LEU A 179 -13.88 -7.23 14.84
CA LEU A 179 -13.30 -6.95 13.53
C LEU A 179 -11.94 -7.63 13.41
N LEU A 180 -11.79 -8.46 12.38
CA LEU A 180 -10.56 -9.16 12.08
C LEU A 180 -10.02 -8.70 10.74
N LEU A 181 -8.77 -8.22 10.70
CA LEU A 181 -8.09 -7.91 9.44
C LEU A 181 -7.76 -9.21 8.70
N LEU A 182 -8.23 -9.36 7.47
CA LEU A 182 -7.93 -10.52 6.63
C LEU A 182 -6.77 -10.26 5.67
N GLY A 183 -6.71 -9.06 5.09
CA GLY A 183 -5.69 -8.68 4.13
C GLY A 183 -6.04 -7.40 3.38
N ALA A 184 -5.34 -7.15 2.28
CA ALA A 184 -5.54 -5.97 1.47
C ALA A 184 -5.39 -6.26 -0.02
N ARG A 185 -6.01 -5.40 -0.82
CA ARG A 185 -5.70 -5.26 -2.24
C ARG A 185 -5.19 -3.86 -2.49
N VAL A 186 -3.92 -3.76 -2.89
CA VAL A 186 -3.24 -2.48 -3.17
C VAL A 186 -2.73 -2.56 -4.61
N GLU A 187 -3.15 -1.59 -5.44
CA GLU A 187 -2.74 -1.48 -6.85
C GLU A 187 -2.91 -2.78 -7.67
N GLY A 188 -4.00 -3.50 -7.43
CA GLY A 188 -4.31 -4.75 -8.15
C GLY A 188 -3.58 -5.99 -7.62
N LYS A 189 -2.64 -5.84 -6.68
CA LYS A 189 -1.98 -6.96 -6.00
C LYS A 189 -2.66 -7.27 -4.67
N VAL A 190 -2.70 -8.55 -4.35
CA VAL A 190 -3.21 -9.05 -3.08
C VAL A 190 -2.07 -9.10 -2.07
N PHE A 191 -2.34 -8.61 -0.87
CA PHE A 191 -1.44 -8.65 0.26
C PHE A 191 -2.13 -9.38 1.42
N ASP A 192 -1.36 -10.22 2.10
CA ASP A 192 -1.72 -10.82 3.36
C ASP A 192 -1.69 -9.77 4.49
N VAL A 193 -1.94 -10.21 5.73
CA VAL A 193 -1.95 -9.32 6.89
C VAL A 193 -0.58 -8.67 7.12
N ASP A 194 0.51 -9.41 6.92
CA ASP A 194 1.85 -8.88 7.16
C ASP A 194 2.32 -7.97 6.03
N GLY A 195 2.01 -8.28 4.79
CA GLY A 195 2.19 -7.39 3.64
C GLY A 195 1.36 -6.11 3.77
N THR A 196 0.13 -6.21 4.29
CA THR A 196 -0.72 -5.04 4.59
C THR A 196 -0.06 -4.14 5.65
N LYS A 197 0.51 -4.73 6.70
CA LYS A 197 1.28 -4.00 7.72
C LYS A 197 2.54 -3.37 7.13
N TRP A 198 3.24 -4.06 6.23
CA TRP A 198 4.41 -3.51 5.55
C TRP A 198 4.04 -2.27 4.72
N VAL A 199 3.00 -2.33 3.88
CA VAL A 199 2.55 -1.16 3.10
C VAL A 199 2.14 0.00 4.00
N GLY A 200 1.47 -0.28 5.12
CA GLY A 200 1.12 0.74 6.12
C GLY A 200 2.32 1.31 6.90
N SER A 201 3.46 0.61 6.94
CA SER A 201 4.68 1.07 7.60
C SER A 201 5.57 1.96 6.73
N ILE A 202 5.28 2.06 5.42
CA ILE A 202 6.07 2.91 4.51
C ILE A 202 5.94 4.38 4.93
N GLU A 203 7.05 4.92 5.43
CA GLU A 203 7.15 6.31 5.85
C GLU A 203 7.36 7.24 4.65
N GLY A 204 6.78 8.44 4.70
CA GLY A 204 6.89 9.43 3.62
C GLY A 204 6.07 9.11 2.36
N GLY A 205 5.36 7.98 2.30
CA GLY A 205 4.53 7.62 1.16
C GLY A 205 5.32 7.55 -0.15
N LEU A 206 4.73 8.10 -1.22
CA LEU A 206 5.34 8.07 -2.55
C LEU A 206 6.62 8.94 -2.62
N ASP A 207 6.66 10.05 -1.88
CA ASP A 207 7.85 10.89 -1.82
C ASP A 207 8.97 10.26 -0.98
N GLY A 208 8.62 9.48 0.04
CA GLY A 208 9.56 8.62 0.77
C GLY A 208 10.21 7.58 -0.14
N LEU A 209 9.41 6.88 -0.96
CA LEU A 209 9.93 5.92 -1.95
C LEU A 209 10.77 6.60 -3.03
N ARG A 210 10.36 7.78 -3.52
CA ARG A 210 11.19 8.58 -4.43
C ARG A 210 12.50 8.99 -3.76
N GLY A 211 12.48 9.38 -2.49
CA GLY A 211 13.67 9.68 -1.70
C GLY A 211 14.58 8.47 -1.55
N GLN A 212 14.04 7.27 -1.30
CA GLN A 212 14.81 6.02 -1.27
C GLN A 212 15.43 5.69 -2.61
N LEU A 213 14.72 5.91 -3.73
CA LEU A 213 15.28 5.74 -5.07
C LEU A 213 16.41 6.74 -5.32
N VAL A 214 16.23 8.01 -4.94
CA VAL A 214 17.29 9.02 -5.05
C VAL A 214 18.49 8.66 -4.18
N ALA A 215 18.29 8.20 -2.95
CA ALA A 215 19.36 7.75 -2.07
C ALA A 215 20.09 6.52 -2.61
N MET A 216 19.37 5.57 -3.21
CA MET A 216 19.96 4.39 -3.84
C MET A 216 20.77 4.79 -5.09
N LEU A 217 20.26 5.70 -5.91
CA LEU A 217 20.97 6.25 -7.07
C LEU A 217 22.22 7.04 -6.64
N GLN A 218 22.11 7.88 -5.61
CA GLN A 218 23.22 8.62 -5.04
C GLN A 218 24.23 7.68 -4.37
N GLY A 219 23.79 6.58 -3.75
CA GLY A 219 24.64 5.58 -3.13
C GLY A 219 25.55 4.86 -4.14
N ILE A 220 25.07 4.63 -5.37
CA ILE A 220 25.90 4.07 -6.45
C ILE A 220 27.00 5.07 -6.85
N GLY A 221 26.66 6.36 -7.00
CA GLY A 221 27.65 7.41 -7.29
C GLY A 221 28.66 7.62 -6.15
N GLY A 222 28.16 7.68 -4.92
CA GLY A 222 28.97 7.80 -3.70
C GLY A 222 29.87 6.59 -3.45
N GLY A 223 29.43 5.39 -3.85
CA GLY A 223 30.25 4.18 -3.80
C GLY A 223 31.51 4.30 -4.67
N ILE A 224 31.37 4.83 -5.89
CA ILE A 224 32.51 5.02 -6.81
C ILE A 224 33.46 6.11 -6.29
N THR A 225 32.94 7.22 -5.76
CA THR A 225 33.81 8.25 -5.18
C THR A 225 34.51 7.75 -3.92
N ASN A 226 33.83 6.98 -3.08
CA ASN A 226 34.43 6.38 -1.89
C ASN A 226 35.52 5.36 -2.24
N THR A 227 35.37 4.58 -3.32
CA THR A 227 36.43 3.66 -3.76
C THR A 227 37.65 4.40 -4.31
N LEU A 228 37.45 5.48 -5.08
CA LEU A 228 38.58 6.32 -5.52
C LEU A 228 39.24 7.09 -4.35
N GLU A 229 38.45 7.62 -3.43
CA GLU A 229 38.94 8.33 -2.24
C GLU A 229 39.64 7.37 -1.26
N SER A 230 39.26 6.09 -1.24
CA SER A 230 39.85 5.07 -0.36
C SER A 230 41.36 4.97 -0.52
N ALA A 231 41.89 5.09 -1.73
CA ALA A 231 43.34 5.06 -1.97
C ALA A 231 44.05 6.30 -1.39
N GLY A 232 43.41 7.47 -1.49
CA GLY A 232 43.90 8.72 -0.89
C GLY A 232 43.85 8.68 0.64
N LYS A 233 42.73 8.19 1.21
CA LYS A 233 42.55 7.98 2.65
C LYS A 233 43.56 6.97 3.21
N SER A 234 43.81 5.86 2.52
CA SER A 234 44.79 4.86 2.99
C SER A 234 46.21 5.44 3.02
N LEU A 235 46.58 6.26 2.03
CA LEU A 235 47.88 6.94 2.03
C LEU A 235 47.95 7.97 3.15
N TYR A 236 46.91 8.79 3.32
CA TYR A 236 46.81 9.76 4.40
C TYR A 236 46.94 9.09 5.77
N PHE A 237 46.19 8.03 6.05
CA PHE A 237 46.29 7.29 7.32
C PHE A 237 47.66 6.64 7.53
N THR A 238 48.35 6.23 6.46
CA THR A 238 49.69 5.66 6.55
C THR A 238 50.73 6.74 6.88
N VAL A 239 50.65 7.91 6.23
CA VAL A 239 51.55 9.04 6.49
C VAL A 239 51.30 9.62 7.88
N GLU A 240 50.04 9.77 8.25
CA GLU A 240 49.64 10.25 9.57
C GLU A 240 50.04 9.25 10.66
N GLY A 241 49.88 7.94 10.43
CA GLY A 241 50.34 6.90 11.35
C GLY A 241 51.86 6.92 11.56
N ARG A 242 52.64 7.19 10.50
CA ARG A 242 54.09 7.41 10.63
C ARG A 242 54.41 8.70 11.39
N ARG A 243 53.66 9.77 11.15
CA ARG A 243 53.82 11.04 11.87
C ARG A 243 53.60 10.84 13.37
N THR A 244 52.51 10.18 13.76
CA THR A 244 52.22 9.90 15.18
C THR A 244 53.27 9.00 15.83
N MET A 245 53.79 7.99 15.11
CA MET A 245 54.87 7.14 15.62
C MET A 245 56.15 7.93 15.89
N LEU A 246 56.53 8.84 14.99
CA LEU A 246 57.70 9.70 15.18
C LEU A 246 57.48 10.71 16.31
N GLU A 247 56.29 11.29 16.43
CA GLU A 247 55.95 12.20 17.55
C GLU A 247 55.95 11.48 18.90
N ASP A 248 55.56 10.20 18.95
CA ASP A 248 55.59 9.36 20.15
C ASP A 248 57.01 8.86 20.49
N GLU A 249 57.81 8.50 19.49
CA GLU A 249 59.24 8.16 19.64
C GLU A 249 60.06 9.38 20.12
N GLU A 250 59.80 10.56 19.58
CA GLU A 250 60.48 11.82 19.94
C GLU A 250 60.09 12.27 21.36
N LYS A 251 58.84 12.05 21.79
CA LYS A 251 58.43 12.22 23.18
C LYS A 251 59.06 11.21 24.13
N GLY A 252 59.23 9.95 23.71
CA GLY A 252 59.94 8.91 24.47
C GLY A 252 61.39 9.29 24.75
N ILE A 253 62.11 9.79 23.73
CA ILE A 253 63.51 10.24 23.84
C ILE A 253 63.64 11.48 24.73
N SER A 254 62.67 12.40 24.70
CA SER A 254 62.66 13.58 25.58
C SER A 254 62.47 13.25 27.08
N SER A 255 61.96 12.05 27.40
CA SER A 255 61.74 11.60 28.77
C SER A 255 62.92 10.81 29.38
N GLU A 256 63.91 10.44 28.56
CA GLU A 256 65.10 9.68 28.97
C GLU A 256 66.38 10.54 29.10
N THR A 257 66.28 11.87 29.08
CA THR A 257 67.42 12.71 29.53
C THR A 257 67.53 12.63 31.06
N PRO A 258 68.60 12.06 31.63
CA PRO A 258 68.75 11.97 33.07
C PRO A 258 69.01 13.38 33.61
N LYS A 259 68.18 13.80 34.57
CA LYS A 259 68.52 14.92 35.45
C LYS A 259 69.69 14.49 36.32
N GLU A 260 70.85 15.11 36.10
CA GLU A 260 71.92 15.22 37.11
C GLU A 260 71.43 15.90 38.39
#